data_AF-A0A920AUL3-F1
#
_entry.id   AF-A0A920AUL3-F1
#
_cell.length_a   1.000
_cell.length_b   1.000
_cell.length_c   1.000
_cell.angle_alpha   90.00
_cell.angle_beta   90.00
_cell.angle_gamma   90.00
#
_symmetry.space_group_name_H-M   'P 1'
#
loop_
_entity.id
_entity.type
_entity.pdbx_description
1 polymer ?
#
loop_
_entity_poly.entity_id
_entity_poly.type
_entity_poly.pdbx_seq_one_letter_code
_entity_poly.pdbx_strand_id
1 'polypeptide(L)'
;MITIILNWKILTLQKLMITLGIFMLKKNFKELVTNPSSKTKYYDFFFIENHNNQIEVINKKTESKILLSFEEKTFPYFWLFQTQGGWMDKNVSVLEPSTNSLKLIKDAVLQNGAIKGPIENFTTWYRIELSNV
;
A
#
# COMPACT_ATOMS: atom_id res chain seq x y z
N MET A 1 -9.63 8.38 14.15
CA MET A 1 -9.06 7.05 13.84
C MET A 1 -9.30 6.83 12.35
N ILE A 2 -8.24 6.79 11.56
CA ILE A 2 -8.32 6.49 10.13
C ILE A 2 -8.16 4.99 9.99
N THR A 3 -9.14 4.31 9.41
CA THR A 3 -9.11 2.88 9.15
C THR A 3 -9.00 2.68 7.65
N ILE A 4 -7.87 2.14 7.19
CA ILE A 4 -7.77 1.63 5.82
C ILE A 4 -8.52 0.29 5.84
N ILE A 5 -9.63 0.20 5.10
CA ILE A 5 -10.37 -1.06 4.95
C ILE A 5 -9.89 -1.70 3.67
N LEU A 6 -9.18 -2.80 3.82
CA LEU A 6 -8.78 -3.65 2.72
C LEU A 6 -9.59 -4.94 2.82
N ASN A 7 -10.32 -5.31 1.78
CA ASN A 7 -11.00 -6.62 1.70
C ASN A 7 -9.95 -7.72 1.48
N TRP A 8 -9.44 -8.36 2.55
CA TRP A 8 -8.40 -9.39 2.47
C TRP A 8 -8.88 -10.80 2.84
N LYS A 9 -8.41 -11.79 2.07
CA LYS A 9 -7.84 -13.03 2.62
C LYS A 9 -6.38 -12.74 3.00
N ILE A 10 -6.04 -12.76 4.29
CA ILE A 10 -4.63 -12.68 4.76
C ILE A 10 -3.97 -14.04 4.48
N LEU A 11 -3.57 -14.28 3.23
CA LEU A 11 -2.75 -15.42 2.87
C LEU A 11 -1.33 -14.93 2.58
N THR A 12 -0.46 -15.15 3.57
CA THR A 12 1.00 -15.34 3.39
C THR A 12 1.93 -14.12 3.23
N LEU A 13 1.68 -13.01 3.94
CA LEU A 13 2.72 -11.97 4.14
C LEU A 13 3.94 -12.46 4.96
N GLN A 14 3.77 -13.47 5.82
CA GLN A 14 4.84 -13.98 6.69
C GLN A 14 6.01 -14.65 5.94
N LYS A 15 5.76 -15.33 4.80
CA LYS A 15 6.81 -16.07 4.09
C LYS A 15 7.68 -15.20 3.19
N LEU A 16 7.15 -14.10 2.63
CA LEU A 16 7.91 -13.24 1.71
C LEU A 16 8.83 -12.24 2.45
N MET A 17 8.41 -11.79 3.64
CA MET A 17 9.17 -10.79 4.42
C MET A 17 10.52 -11.32 4.95
N ILE A 18 10.62 -12.62 5.24
CA ILE A 18 11.85 -13.26 5.70
C ILE A 18 12.90 -13.33 4.58
N THR A 19 12.45 -13.53 3.33
CA THR A 19 13.34 -13.68 2.17
C THR A 19 13.89 -12.35 1.65
N LEU A 20 13.19 -11.23 1.89
CA LEU A 20 13.53 -9.90 1.36
C LEU A 20 14.27 -8.98 2.35
N GLY A 21 14.63 -9.46 3.54
CA GLY A 21 15.36 -8.67 4.53
C GLY A 21 14.58 -7.48 5.12
N ILE A 22 13.25 -7.48 4.99
CA ILE A 22 12.37 -6.48 5.60
C ILE A 22 12.07 -6.93 7.02
N PHE A 23 12.82 -6.39 7.98
CA PHE A 23 12.55 -6.56 9.40
C PHE A 23 11.26 -5.83 9.78
N MET A 24 10.15 -6.55 9.81
CA MET A 24 9.05 -6.20 10.73
C MET A 24 8.23 -7.44 11.11
N LEU A 25 8.85 -8.25 11.96
CA LEU A 25 8.13 -9.15 12.86
C LEU A 25 7.51 -8.31 13.98
N LYS A 26 6.30 -7.77 13.80
CA LYS A 26 5.46 -7.45 14.95
C LYS A 26 4.01 -7.88 14.75
N LYS A 27 3.51 -8.50 15.82
CA LYS A 27 2.17 -9.05 16.07
C LYS A 27 0.98 -8.11 15.79
N ASN A 28 1.17 -6.92 15.22
CA ASN A 28 0.13 -5.89 15.14
C ASN A 28 0.24 -4.98 13.90
N PHE A 29 0.48 -5.54 12.71
CA PHE A 29 0.36 -4.81 11.42
C PHE A 29 -0.96 -4.01 11.31
N LYS A 30 -2.07 -4.60 11.78
CA LYS A 30 -3.37 -3.93 11.86
C LYS A 30 -3.30 -2.67 12.73
N GLU A 31 -2.67 -2.72 13.89
CA GLU A 31 -2.53 -1.56 14.79
C GLU A 31 -1.65 -0.47 14.18
N LEU A 32 -0.52 -0.85 13.56
CA LEU A 32 0.39 0.07 12.87
C LEU A 32 -0.33 0.85 11.76
N VAL A 33 -1.11 0.15 10.94
CA VAL A 33 -1.81 0.76 9.80
C VAL A 33 -3.05 1.56 10.20
N THR A 34 -3.79 1.11 11.23
CA THR A 34 -5.09 1.70 11.62
C THR A 34 -5.01 2.71 12.77
N ASN A 35 -3.91 2.76 13.52
CA ASN A 35 -3.79 3.64 14.69
C ASN A 35 -2.40 4.30 14.79
N PRO A 36 -2.01 5.14 13.81
CA PRO A 36 -0.75 5.87 13.88
C PRO A 36 -0.76 6.88 15.03
N SER A 37 0.32 6.92 15.82
CA SER A 37 0.52 7.84 16.94
C SER A 37 1.60 8.87 16.62
N SER A 38 1.26 10.16 16.62
CA SER A 38 2.19 11.26 16.30
C SER A 38 3.44 11.36 17.18
N LYS A 39 3.55 10.56 18.24
CA LYS A 39 4.65 10.60 19.21
C LYS A 39 5.78 9.62 18.91
N THR A 40 5.65 8.78 17.90
CA THR A 40 6.52 7.61 17.74
C THR A 40 7.71 7.84 16.79
N LYS A 41 7.66 8.86 15.92
CA LYS A 41 8.67 9.16 14.89
C LYS A 41 9.04 7.97 13.98
N TYR A 42 8.17 6.98 13.86
CA TYR A 42 8.41 5.82 13.00
C TYR A 42 8.12 6.15 11.52
N TYR A 43 8.93 5.54 10.66
CA TYR A 43 8.76 5.48 9.21
C TYR A 43 8.75 4.01 8.83
N ASP A 44 7.67 3.57 8.20
CA ASP A 44 7.54 2.19 7.77
C ASP A 44 7.12 2.11 6.29
N PHE A 45 7.68 1.12 5.60
CA PHE A 45 7.34 0.76 4.24
C PHE A 45 6.76 -0.65 4.22
N PHE A 46 5.61 -0.80 3.60
CA PHE A 46 4.95 -2.07 3.37
C PHE A 46 4.47 -2.16 1.93
N PHE A 47 4.17 -3.36 1.47
CA PHE A 47 3.36 -3.54 0.28
C PHE A 47 2.11 -4.34 0.61
N ILE A 48 1.05 -4.04 -0.14
CA ILE A 48 -0.25 -4.68 -0.11
C ILE A 48 -0.42 -5.34 -1.47
N GLU A 49 -0.73 -6.64 -1.49
CA GLU A 49 -1.19 -7.30 -2.71
C GLU A 49 -2.70 -7.18 -2.77
N ASN A 50 -3.25 -6.64 -3.85
CA ASN A 50 -4.68 -6.41 -3.99
C ASN A 50 -5.19 -6.77 -5.38
N HIS A 51 -6.01 -7.83 -5.42
CA HIS A 51 -6.67 -8.36 -6.62
C HIS A 51 -8.15 -7.98 -6.69
N ASN A 52 -8.57 -7.03 -5.86
CA ASN A 52 -9.85 -6.36 -6.02
C ASN A 52 -9.46 -4.95 -6.44
N ASN A 53 -9.68 -4.59 -7.69
CA ASN A 53 -9.46 -3.29 -8.36
C ASN A 53 -9.86 -1.99 -7.61
N GLN A 54 -10.08 -2.05 -6.30
CA GLN A 54 -10.52 -1.01 -5.39
C GLN A 54 -9.78 -1.09 -4.03
N ILE A 55 -9.43 0.06 -3.47
CA ILE A 55 -9.00 0.24 -2.08
C ILE A 55 -9.82 1.34 -1.41
N GLU A 56 -10.23 1.11 -0.17
CA GLU A 56 -11.00 2.07 0.62
C GLU A 56 -10.22 2.59 1.83
N VAL A 57 -10.20 3.90 1.98
CA VAL A 57 -9.69 4.58 3.18
C VAL A 57 -10.84 5.27 3.86
N ILE A 58 -11.18 4.85 5.08
CA ILE A 58 -12.32 5.35 5.82
C ILE A 58 -11.87 6.06 7.09
N ASN A 59 -12.29 7.30 7.26
CA ASN A 59 -12.15 8.00 8.53
C ASN A 59 -13.45 7.89 9.31
N LYS A 60 -13.49 6.97 10.28
CA LYS A 60 -14.67 6.72 11.11
C LYS A 60 -15.06 7.91 12.00
N LYS A 61 -14.14 8.83 12.27
CA LYS A 61 -14.43 10.01 13.10
C LYS A 61 -15.23 11.06 12.34
N THR A 62 -14.92 11.23 11.05
CA THR A 62 -15.54 12.24 10.19
C THR A 62 -16.54 11.65 9.22
N GLU A 63 -16.80 10.34 9.32
CA GLU A 63 -17.68 9.59 8.41
C GLU A 63 -17.34 9.87 6.94
N SER A 64 -16.05 9.97 6.61
CA SER A 64 -15.58 10.25 5.25
C SER A 64 -14.84 9.07 4.68
N LYS A 65 -14.97 8.85 3.38
CA LYS A 65 -14.37 7.74 2.64
C LYS A 65 -13.65 8.24 1.40
N ILE A 66 -12.49 7.65 1.15
CA ILE A 66 -11.79 7.72 -0.13
C ILE A 66 -11.85 6.32 -0.76
N LEU A 67 -12.32 6.25 -2.00
CA LEU A 67 -12.26 5.04 -2.82
C LEU A 67 -11.24 5.27 -3.93
N LEU A 68 -10.23 4.40 -3.98
CA LEU A 68 -9.26 4.33 -5.07
C LEU A 68 -9.60 3.13 -5.95
N SER A 69 -10.06 3.37 -7.17
CA SER A 69 -10.24 2.33 -8.20
C SER A 69 -9.08 2.36 -9.18
N PHE A 70 -8.65 1.21 -9.69
CA PHE A 70 -7.46 1.12 -10.54
C PHE A 70 -7.51 -0.08 -11.48
N GLU A 71 -6.64 -0.08 -12.48
CA GLU A 71 -6.45 -1.23 -13.36
C GLU A 71 -5.65 -2.35 -12.66
N GLU A 72 -6.37 -3.32 -12.09
CA GLU A 72 -5.80 -4.43 -11.32
C GLU A 72 -4.69 -5.21 -12.04
N LYS A 73 -4.85 -5.49 -13.34
CA LYS A 73 -3.85 -6.22 -14.12
C LYS A 73 -2.51 -5.51 -14.19
N THR A 74 -2.54 -4.18 -14.13
CA THR A 74 -1.35 -3.34 -14.19
C THR A 74 -0.81 -3.06 -12.78
N PHE A 75 -1.68 -2.90 -11.79
CA PHE A 75 -1.33 -2.57 -10.42
C PHE A 75 -1.81 -3.63 -9.41
N PRO A 76 -1.24 -4.86 -9.42
CA PRO A 76 -1.59 -5.89 -8.45
C PRO A 76 -1.04 -5.62 -7.04
N TYR A 77 -0.15 -4.63 -6.89
CA TYR A 77 0.45 -4.27 -5.61
C TYR A 77 0.26 -2.80 -5.28
N PHE A 78 0.37 -2.48 -3.99
CA PHE A 78 0.34 -1.13 -3.46
C PHE A 78 1.45 -0.93 -2.45
N TRP A 79 2.31 0.05 -2.65
CA TRP A 79 3.24 0.49 -1.62
C TRP A 79 2.52 1.39 -0.63
N LEU A 80 2.69 1.08 0.65
CA LEU A 80 2.21 1.89 1.76
C LEU A 80 3.42 2.45 2.49
N PHE A 81 3.51 3.77 2.52
CA PHE A 81 4.46 4.50 3.36
C PHE A 81 3.67 5.31 4.39
N GLN A 82 4.06 5.22 5.65
CA GLN A 82 3.43 6.00 6.72
C GLN A 82 4.48 6.70 7.56
N THR A 83 4.22 7.97 7.86
CA THR A 83 5.02 8.78 8.79
C THR A 83 4.16 9.26 9.94
N GLN A 84 4.73 9.24 11.14
CA GLN A 84 4.08 9.70 12.36
C GLN A 84 4.86 10.90 12.91
N GLY A 85 4.44 12.11 12.52
CA GLY A 85 5.16 13.37 12.78
C GLY A 85 6.46 13.52 11.98
N GLY A 86 6.62 12.75 10.88
CA GLY A 86 7.90 12.53 10.20
C GLY A 86 8.07 13.16 8.82
N TRP A 87 7.07 13.88 8.30
CA TRP A 87 7.24 14.70 7.09
C TRP A 87 6.85 16.14 7.39
N MET A 88 7.83 17.02 7.62
CA MET A 88 7.59 18.41 8.06
C MET A 88 6.63 18.50 9.27
N ASP A 89 6.86 17.65 10.28
CA ASP A 89 5.99 17.51 11.47
C ASP A 89 4.52 17.15 11.15
N LYS A 90 4.26 16.55 9.99
CA LYS A 90 2.94 16.02 9.59
C LYS A 90 2.91 14.50 9.67
N ASN A 91 1.70 13.99 9.91
CA ASN A 91 1.38 12.59 9.67
C ASN A 91 1.01 12.44 8.19
N VAL A 92 1.76 11.62 7.46
CA VAL A 92 1.50 11.36 6.04
C VAL A 92 1.32 9.87 5.86
N SER A 93 0.33 9.48 5.05
CA SER A 93 0.19 8.13 4.53
C SER A 93 0.15 8.22 3.02
N VAL A 94 1.04 7.49 2.36
CA VAL A 94 1.15 7.41 0.92
C VAL A 94 0.76 5.99 0.52
N LEU A 95 -0.19 5.89 -0.39
CA LEU A 95 -0.66 4.64 -0.97
C LEU A 95 -0.43 4.72 -2.48
N GLU A 96 0.52 3.93 -2.98
CA GLU A 96 1.00 3.99 -4.36
C GLU A 96 0.66 2.69 -5.10
N PRO A 97 -0.20 2.70 -6.13
CA PRO A 97 -0.37 1.57 -7.02
C PRO A 97 0.97 1.21 -7.69
N SER A 98 1.29 -0.07 -7.79
CA SER A 98 2.57 -0.56 -8.30
C SER A 98 2.43 -1.87 -9.05
N THR A 99 3.28 -2.03 -10.06
CA THR A 99 3.37 -3.27 -10.86
C THR A 99 4.04 -4.40 -10.08
N ASN A 100 4.78 -4.09 -9.01
CA ASN A 100 5.51 -5.07 -8.20
C ASN A 100 5.65 -4.67 -6.72
N SER A 101 5.91 -5.68 -5.88
CA SER A 101 6.17 -5.57 -4.44
C SER A 101 7.66 -5.50 -4.07
N LEU A 102 8.56 -5.53 -5.06
CA LEU A 102 9.99 -5.70 -4.83
C LEU A 102 10.70 -4.34 -4.76
N LYS A 103 11.47 -4.15 -3.69
CA LYS A 103 12.20 -2.89 -3.46
C LYS A 103 13.26 -2.63 -4.52
N LEU A 104 13.92 -3.69 -5.02
CA LEU A 104 14.99 -3.57 -6.00
C LEU A 104 14.47 -3.93 -7.39
N ILE A 105 14.63 -3.00 -8.33
CA ILE A 105 14.19 -3.19 -9.72
C ILE A 105 14.82 -4.42 -10.39
N LYS A 106 16.08 -4.74 -10.06
CA LYS A 106 16.75 -5.94 -10.59
C LYS A 106 16.00 -7.22 -10.24
N ASP A 107 15.48 -7.30 -9.00
CA ASP A 107 14.76 -8.48 -8.52
C ASP A 107 13.37 -8.52 -9.17
N ALA A 108 12.72 -7.36 -9.33
CA ALA A 108 11.47 -7.23 -10.08
C ALA A 108 11.61 -7.67 -11.54
N VAL A 109 12.72 -7.35 -12.20
CA VAL A 109 13.01 -7.78 -13.56
C VAL A 109 13.20 -9.30 -13.62
N LEU A 110 13.97 -9.88 -12.69
CA LEU A 110 14.23 -11.32 -12.63
C LEU A 110 12.96 -12.14 -12.34
N GLN A 111 12.04 -11.58 -11.56
CA GLN A 111 10.79 -12.24 -11.15
C GLN A 111 9.58 -11.85 -12.02
N ASN A 112 9.78 -11.21 -13.17
CA ASN A 112 8.71 -10.73 -14.06
C ASN A 112 7.68 -9.77 -13.41
N GLY A 113 8.05 -9.07 -12.33
CA GLY A 113 7.24 -8.01 -11.72
C GLY A 113 7.41 -6.63 -12.38
N ALA A 114 8.47 -6.44 -13.18
CA ALA A 114 8.65 -5.20 -13.93
C ALA A 114 7.96 -5.29 -15.31
N ILE A 115 7.28 -4.21 -15.71
CA ILE A 115 6.83 -4.04 -17.09
C ILE A 115 8.06 -3.79 -17.97
N LYS A 116 8.26 -4.61 -19.00
CA LYS A 116 9.47 -4.62 -19.85
C LYS A 116 9.12 -4.10 -21.24
N GLY A 117 9.93 -3.16 -21.72
CA GLY A 117 9.86 -2.67 -23.10
C GLY A 117 10.61 -3.55 -24.12
N PRO A 118 10.52 -3.20 -25.41
CA PRO A 118 9.72 -2.09 -25.95
C PRO A 118 8.23 -2.45 -25.97
N ILE A 119 7.38 -1.54 -25.52
CA ILE A 119 5.93 -1.63 -25.63
C ILE A 119 5.51 -0.46 -26.51
N GLU A 120 4.85 -0.75 -27.63
CA GLU A 120 4.44 0.29 -28.59
C GLU A 120 3.45 1.27 -27.95
N ASN A 121 2.49 0.78 -27.16
CA ASN A 121 1.53 1.57 -26.42
C ASN A 121 1.26 0.95 -25.05
N PHE A 122 1.44 1.74 -23.98
CA PHE A 122 1.06 1.35 -22.63
C PHE A 122 0.11 2.40 -22.06
N THR A 123 -1.07 1.95 -21.65
CA THR A 123 -2.10 2.79 -21.03
C THR A 123 -2.58 2.10 -19.77
N THR A 124 -2.82 2.90 -18.74
CA THR A 124 -3.41 2.43 -17.48
C THR A 124 -4.18 3.56 -16.83
N TRP A 125 -4.95 3.26 -15.78
CA TRP A 125 -5.79 4.23 -15.12
C TRP A 125 -5.90 3.97 -13.62
N TYR A 126 -6.18 5.06 -12.91
CA TYR A 126 -6.67 5.05 -11.54
C TYR A 126 -7.66 6.20 -11.35
N ARG A 127 -8.57 6.04 -10.40
CA ARG A 127 -9.61 7.01 -10.07
C ARG A 127 -9.74 7.13 -8.56
N ILE A 128 -9.78 8.36 -8.07
CA ILE A 128 -9.98 8.67 -6.65
C ILE A 128 -11.34 9.34 -6.51
N GLU A 129 -12.16 8.81 -5.61
CA GLU A 129 -13.47 9.35 -5.25
C GLU A 129 -13.48 9.66 -3.76
N LEU A 130 -13.99 10.84 -3.41
CA LEU A 130 -14.22 11.26 -2.03
C LEU A 130 -15.72 11.30 -1.79
N SER A 131 -16.19 10.63 -0.73
CA SER A 131 -17.59 10.62 -0.32
C SER A 131 -17.71 10.62 1.19
N ASN A 132 -18.94 10.81 1.69
CA ASN A 132 -19.26 10.43 3.06
C ASN A 132 -19.57 8.92 3.12
N VAL A 133 -19.51 8.36 4.32
CA VAL A 133 -19.86 6.96 4.65
C VAL A 133 -21.34 6.85 4.98
#